data_AF-K9Y8C8-F1
#
_entry.id   AF-K9Y8C8-F1
#
_cell.length_a   1.000
_cell.length_b   1.000
_cell.length_c   1.000
_cell.angle_alpha   90.00
_cell.angle_beta   90.00
_cell.angle_gamma   90.00
#
_symmetry.space_group_name_H-M   'P 1'
#
loop_
_entity.id
_entity.type
_entity.pdbx_description
1 polymer ?
#
loop_
_entity_poly.entity_id
_entity_poly.type
_entity_poly.pdbx_seq_one_letter_code
_entity_poly.pdbx_strand_id
1 'polypeptide(L)'
;MSETQSAIHITTKVLPGNRIEVELPSDLEGKAVDVFVVLPKDSQTKKNNNILEIIEEARKHRIGMTPEEIDAYLKEERESWD
;
A
#
# COMPACT_ATOMS: atom_id res chain seq x y z
N MET A 1 -22.72 10.27 -31.55
CA MET A 1 -22.60 11.63 -30.98
C MET A 1 -21.69 11.49 -29.78
N SER A 2 -20.53 12.15 -29.75
CA SER A 2 -19.66 12.08 -28.58
C SER A 2 -20.22 13.02 -27.52
N GLU A 3 -20.68 12.48 -26.39
CA GLU A 3 -21.04 13.27 -25.22
C GLU A 3 -19.76 13.83 -24.61
N THR A 4 -19.64 15.16 -24.58
CA THR A 4 -18.54 15.85 -23.91
C THR A 4 -18.87 15.96 -22.43
N GLN A 5 -18.15 15.21 -21.60
CA GLN A 5 -18.24 15.33 -20.15
C GLN A 5 -17.42 16.54 -19.68
N SER A 6 -18.09 17.56 -19.15
CA SER A 6 -17.43 18.69 -18.50
C SER A 6 -17.00 18.30 -17.08
N ALA A 7 -15.73 18.53 -16.74
CA ALA A 7 -15.19 18.24 -15.42
C ALA A 7 -14.66 19.52 -14.76
N ILE A 8 -14.94 19.68 -13.47
CA ILE A 8 -14.41 20.77 -12.64
C ILE A 8 -13.34 20.19 -11.73
N HIS A 9 -12.11 20.72 -11.82
CA HIS A 9 -11.01 20.30 -10.96
C HIS A 9 -10.81 21.32 -9.83
N ILE A 10 -10.99 20.89 -8.59
CA ILE A 10 -10.81 21.72 -7.39
C ILE A 10 -9.67 21.10 -6.57
N THR A 11 -8.60 21.86 -6.35
CA THR A 11 -7.52 21.47 -5.45
C THR A 11 -7.84 22.00 -4.05
N THR A 12 -8.07 21.10 -3.09
CA THR A 12 -8.34 21.45 -1.69
C THR A 12 -7.46 20.65 -0.73
N LYS A 13 -7.40 21.07 0.53
CA LYS A 13 -6.66 20.37 1.59
C LYS A 13 -7.61 19.50 2.39
N VAL A 14 -7.08 18.40 2.92
CA VAL A 14 -7.82 17.56 3.87
C VAL A 14 -7.81 18.24 5.24
N LEU A 15 -8.99 18.49 5.77
CA LEU A 15 -9.22 19.06 7.09
C LEU A 15 -9.17 17.96 8.18
N PRO A 16 -9.01 18.32 9.46
CA PRO A 16 -9.06 17.36 10.56
C PRO A 16 -10.32 16.49 10.53
N GLY A 17 -10.16 15.21 10.88
CA GLY A 17 -11.26 14.23 10.79
C GLY A 17 -11.49 13.68 9.38
N ASN A 18 -10.48 13.76 8.49
CA ASN A 18 -10.52 13.22 7.13
C ASN A 18 -11.65 13.81 6.27
N ARG A 19 -11.90 15.12 6.42
CA ARG A 19 -12.95 15.84 5.72
C ARG A 19 -12.38 16.71 4.60
N ILE A 20 -13.11 16.83 3.50
CA ILE A 20 -12.89 17.82 2.44
C ILE A 20 -14.12 18.70 2.31
N GLU A 21 -13.90 19.99 2.11
CA GLU A 21 -14.96 20.96 1.80
C GLU A 21 -14.68 21.52 0.40
N VAL A 22 -15.73 21.51 -0.44
CA VAL A 22 -15.71 22.00 -1.82
C VAL A 22 -16.95 22.85 -2.03
N GLU A 23 -16.77 24.05 -2.56
CA GLU A 23 -17.87 24.94 -2.93
C GLU A 23 -18.14 24.77 -4.43
N LEU A 24 -19.35 24.35 -4.77
CA LEU A 24 -19.77 24.15 -6.15
C LEU A 24 -20.29 25.48 -6.72
N PRO A 25 -20.06 25.75 -8.02
CA PRO A 25 -20.58 26.96 -8.64
C PRO A 25 -22.12 26.87 -8.76
N SER A 26 -22.78 28.03 -8.64
CA SER A 26 -24.24 28.14 -8.51
C SER A 26 -25.00 27.65 -9.75
N ASP A 27 -24.35 27.53 -10.90
CA ASP A 27 -24.92 27.04 -12.16
C ASP A 27 -25.11 25.51 -12.20
N LEU A 28 -24.73 24.80 -11.13
CA LEU A 28 -24.92 23.36 -10.97
C LEU A 28 -26.14 22.99 -10.10
N GLU A 29 -26.89 23.96 -9.60
CA GLU A 29 -28.08 23.69 -8.80
C GLU A 29 -29.08 22.81 -9.57
N GLY A 30 -29.51 21.71 -8.94
CA GLY A 30 -30.45 20.73 -9.52
C GLY A 30 -29.83 19.76 -10.54
N LYS A 31 -28.54 19.82 -10.83
CA LYS A 31 -27.86 18.89 -11.74
C LYS A 31 -27.28 17.69 -10.99
N ALA A 32 -27.33 16.51 -11.61
CA ALA A 32 -26.60 15.34 -11.13
C ALA A 32 -25.11 15.50 -11.45
N VAL A 33 -24.25 15.25 -10.47
CA VAL A 33 -22.79 15.34 -10.60
C VAL A 33 -22.11 14.13 -9.98
N ASP A 34 -21.05 13.66 -10.61
CA ASP A 34 -20.18 12.61 -10.09
C ASP A 34 -18.95 13.23 -9.40
N VAL A 35 -18.60 12.72 -8.21
CA VAL A 35 -17.45 13.20 -7.43
C VAL A 35 -16.38 12.12 -7.38
N PHE A 36 -15.17 12.47 -7.84
CA PHE A 36 -14.00 11.60 -7.77
C PHE A 36 -12.91 12.24 -6.92
N VAL A 37 -12.42 11.49 -5.93
CA VAL A 37 -11.30 11.91 -5.09
C VAL A 37 -10.04 11.22 -5.59
N VAL A 38 -9.12 12.00 -6.14
CA VAL A 38 -7.79 11.50 -6.55
C VAL A 38 -6.85 11.66 -5.36
N LEU A 39 -6.46 10.54 -4.76
CA LEU A 39 -5.45 10.55 -3.72
C LEU A 39 -4.11 10.97 -4.32
N PRO A 40 -3.30 11.79 -3.62
CA PRO A 40 -1.94 12.03 -4.03
C PRO A 40 -1.25 10.68 -4.19
N LYS A 41 -0.35 10.60 -5.16
CA LYS A 41 0.49 9.42 -5.32
C LYS A 41 1.43 9.41 -4.11
N ASP A 42 0.98 8.85 -3.00
CA ASP A 42 1.83 8.63 -1.86
C ASP A 42 3.02 7.84 -2.36
N SER A 43 4.22 8.38 -2.17
CA SER A 43 5.51 7.71 -2.32
C SER A 43 5.65 6.48 -1.39
N GLN A 44 4.55 5.99 -0.83
CA GLN A 44 4.47 5.09 0.31
C GLN A 44 3.41 4.00 0.11
N THR A 45 3.25 3.48 -1.10
CA THR A 45 2.71 2.12 -1.28
C THR A 45 3.44 1.37 -2.38
N LYS A 46 4.76 1.26 -2.22
CA LYS A 46 5.34 -0.06 -2.02
C LYS A 46 6.39 0.09 -0.93
N LYS A 47 6.14 -0.51 0.23
CA LYS A 47 7.17 -1.36 0.83
C LYS A 47 7.47 -2.40 -0.24
N ASN A 48 8.30 -2.01 -1.23
CA ASN A 48 9.22 -2.96 -1.80
C ASN A 48 10.04 -3.28 -0.58
N ASN A 49 9.62 -4.30 0.19
CA ASN A 49 10.53 -4.92 1.13
C ASN A 49 11.68 -5.33 0.22
N ASN A 50 12.70 -4.47 0.17
CA ASN A 50 13.86 -4.69 -0.66
C ASN A 50 14.33 -6.06 -0.23
N ILE A 51 14.57 -6.98 -1.16
CA ILE A 51 14.89 -8.38 -0.79
C ILE A 51 16.03 -8.39 0.25
N LEU A 52 16.90 -7.38 0.18
CA LEU A 52 17.92 -7.04 1.17
C LEU A 52 17.40 -6.75 2.59
N GLU A 53 16.34 -5.96 2.78
CA GLU A 53 15.71 -5.71 4.09
C GLU A 53 15.06 -6.98 4.66
N ILE A 54 14.43 -7.81 3.83
CA ILE A 54 13.89 -9.12 4.26
C ILE A 54 15.02 -10.05 4.70
N ILE A 55 16.12 -10.07 3.93
CA ILE A 55 17.30 -10.87 4.27
C ILE A 55 17.94 -10.37 5.56
N GLU A 56 18.03 -9.05 5.77
CA GLU A 56 18.52 -8.45 7.02
C GLU A 56 17.63 -8.80 8.21
N GLU A 57 16.31 -8.70 8.09
CA GLU A 57 15.37 -9.13 9.14
C GLU A 57 15.47 -10.63 9.41
N ALA A 58 15.59 -11.47 8.37
CA ALA A 58 15.76 -12.91 8.50
C ALA A 58 17.09 -13.27 9.17
N ARG A 59 18.18 -12.54 8.87
CA ARG A 59 19.48 -12.70 9.54
C ARG A 59 19.43 -12.27 11.00
N LYS A 60 18.70 -11.21 11.34
CA LYS A 60 18.46 -10.78 12.73
C LYS A 60 17.68 -11.82 13.53
N HIS A 61 16.75 -12.53 12.89
CA HIS A 61 15.99 -13.62 13.53
C HIS A 61 16.74 -14.96 13.54
N ARG A 62 17.61 -15.21 12.55
CA ARG A 62 18.50 -16.38 12.49
C ARG A 62 19.90 -16.02 12.94
N ILE A 63 20.03 -15.61 14.20
CA ILE A 63 21.34 -15.53 14.84
C ILE A 63 21.76 -16.97 15.17
N GLY A 64 22.57 -17.55 14.29
CA GLY A 64 23.59 -18.54 14.67
C GLY A 64 23.12 -19.98 14.86
N MET A 65 22.58 -20.63 13.82
CA MET A 65 22.79 -22.07 13.73
C MET A 65 24.18 -22.32 13.16
N THR A 66 24.99 -23.07 13.90
CA THR A 66 26.23 -23.64 13.40
C THR A 66 25.94 -24.65 12.29
N PRO A 67 26.89 -24.89 11.36
CA PRO A 67 26.73 -25.93 10.33
C PRO A 67 26.32 -27.29 10.89
N GLU A 68 26.82 -27.64 12.08
CA GLU A 68 26.53 -28.88 12.79
C GLU A 68 25.07 -28.95 13.28
N GLU A 69 24.52 -27.83 13.77
CA GLU A 69 23.11 -27.74 14.17
C GLU A 69 22.16 -27.81 12.97
N ILE A 70 22.58 -27.28 11.82
CA ILE A 70 21.81 -27.38 10.57
C ILE A 70 21.75 -28.85 10.12
N ASP A 71 22.86 -29.57 10.20
CA ASP A 71 22.93 -30.98 9.82
C ASP A 71 22.09 -31.86 10.76
N ALA A 72 22.14 -31.58 12.07
CA ALA A 72 21.30 -32.26 13.06
C ALA A 72 19.80 -32.03 12.81
N TYR A 73 19.40 -30.79 12.54
CA TYR A 73 18.01 -30.45 12.21
C TYR A 73 17.53 -31.16 10.94
N LEU A 74 18.34 -31.14 9.87
CA LEU A 74 17.99 -31.81 8.61
C LEU A 74 17.90 -33.33 8.77
N LYS A 75 18.70 -33.92 9.64
CA LYS A 75 18.65 -35.35 9.95
C LYS A 75 17.38 -35.71 10.72
N GLU A 76 17.01 -34.92 11.72
CA GLU A 76 15.78 -35.11 12.51
C GLU A 76 14.51 -34.96 11.65
N GLU A 77 14.51 -33.97 10.75
CA GLU A 77 13.45 -33.81 9.75
C GLU A 77 13.41 -35.03 8.82
N ARG A 78 14.53 -35.62 8.43
CA ARG A 78 14.54 -36.80 7.55
C ARG A 78 14.05 -38.06 8.25
N GLU A 79 14.42 -38.25 9.51
CA GLU A 79 14.01 -39.39 10.34
C GLU A 79 12.52 -39.31 10.74
N SER A 80 11.92 -38.11 10.76
CA SER A 80 10.49 -37.92 11.04
C SER A 80 9.55 -38.27 9.87
N TRP A 81 10.12 -38.57 8.69
CA TRP A 81 9.36 -38.93 7.48
C TRP A 81 9.52 -40.42 7.11
N ASP A 82 10.34 -41.15 7.84
CA ASP A 82 10.51 -42.61 7.77
C ASP A 82 9.63 -43.29 8.82
#